data_AF-A0A935W7G4-F1
#
_entry.id   AF-A0A935W7G4-F1
#
_cell.length_a   1.000
_cell.length_b   1.000
_cell.length_c   1.000
_cell.angle_alpha   90.00
_cell.angle_beta   90.00
_cell.angle_gamma   90.00
#
_symmetry.space_group_name_H-M   'P 1'
#
loop_
_entity.id
_entity.type
_entity.pdbx_description
1 polymer ?
#
loop_
_entity_poly.entity_id
_entity_poly.type
_entity_poly.pdbx_seq_one_letter_code
_entity_poly.pdbx_strand_id
1 'polypeptide(L)'
;MPGNLIKFEDFSKIPVEFFGFKQIVLFEKLLDHIKTKTEYFPAIPLNLLVKRVKEFHLSSRQISINEYSYINNAFVYEDILKNELSSLQNRINTFYIPNSKLTKKDAELIMASFRDISKDMLNGGISGSLFDYLKNRKESLTSEQFYSDYHSIMNCLFKNFKNRILEGIK
;
A
#
# COMPACT_ATOMS: atom_id res chain seq x y z
N MET A 1 -12.39 11.03 -32.90
CA MET A 1 -13.43 11.76 -32.13
C MET A 1 -12.83 12.18 -30.81
N PRO A 2 -13.01 13.43 -30.36
CA PRO A 2 -12.59 13.82 -29.01
C PRO A 2 -13.41 12.99 -28.00
N GLY A 3 -12.72 12.24 -27.14
CA GLY A 3 -13.39 11.38 -26.17
C GLY A 3 -14.01 12.21 -25.05
N ASN A 4 -15.29 11.94 -24.76
CA ASN A 4 -15.97 12.56 -23.63
C ASN A 4 -15.61 11.84 -22.33
N LEU A 5 -15.31 12.58 -21.28
CA LEU A 5 -14.98 12.02 -19.98
C LEU A 5 -16.24 11.45 -19.31
N ILE A 6 -16.25 10.17 -18.96
CA ILE A 6 -17.37 9.60 -18.19
C ILE A 6 -17.46 10.25 -16.82
N LYS A 7 -18.67 10.68 -16.44
CA LYS A 7 -18.93 11.25 -15.12
C LYS A 7 -19.01 10.16 -14.05
N PHE A 8 -18.73 10.54 -12.81
CA PHE A 8 -18.68 9.60 -11.69
C PHE A 8 -20.01 8.84 -11.49
N GLU A 9 -21.14 9.53 -11.69
CA GLU A 9 -22.47 8.96 -11.50
C GLU A 9 -22.76 7.85 -12.52
N ASP A 10 -22.24 7.99 -13.74
CA ASP A 10 -22.42 7.00 -14.80
C ASP A 10 -21.46 5.83 -14.65
N PHE A 11 -20.21 6.09 -14.24
CA PHE A 11 -19.24 5.03 -13.99
C PHE A 11 -19.65 4.13 -12.81
N SER A 12 -20.29 4.71 -11.78
CA SER A 12 -20.73 3.99 -10.58
C SER A 12 -21.86 2.99 -10.82
N LYS A 13 -22.57 3.10 -11.96
CA LYS A 13 -23.64 2.18 -12.37
C LYS A 13 -23.14 0.89 -13.00
N ILE A 14 -21.83 0.77 -13.30
CA ILE A 14 -21.26 -0.43 -13.92
C ILE A 14 -21.32 -1.60 -12.91
N PRO A 15 -21.88 -2.77 -13.31
CA PRO A 15 -22.00 -3.95 -12.44
C PRO A 15 -20.67 -4.37 -11.81
N VAL A 16 -20.70 -4.63 -10.50
CA VAL A 16 -19.51 -4.94 -9.69
C VAL A 16 -18.93 -6.30 -10.07
N GLU A 17 -19.76 -7.24 -10.49
CA GLU A 17 -19.40 -8.60 -10.87
C GLU A 17 -18.42 -8.64 -12.05
N PHE A 18 -18.37 -7.57 -12.85
CA PHE A 18 -17.43 -7.47 -13.97
C PHE A 18 -15.99 -7.28 -13.53
N PHE A 19 -15.74 -6.75 -12.33
CA PHE A 19 -14.41 -6.47 -11.80
C PHE A 19 -13.74 -7.68 -11.13
N GLY A 20 -14.38 -8.86 -11.17
CA GLY A 20 -13.99 -10.03 -10.40
C GLY A 20 -13.24 -11.17 -11.06
N PHE A 21 -12.93 -11.08 -12.36
CA PHE A 21 -12.20 -12.13 -13.06
C PHE A 21 -10.87 -11.62 -13.61
N LYS A 22 -9.88 -12.51 -13.68
CA LYS A 22 -8.48 -12.32 -14.16
C LYS A 22 -8.33 -11.01 -14.94
N GLN A 23 -7.49 -10.10 -14.43
CA GLN A 23 -7.43 -8.68 -14.80
C GLN A 23 -7.61 -8.41 -16.30
N ILE A 24 -7.02 -9.22 -17.19
CA ILE A 24 -7.18 -9.13 -18.65
C ILE A 24 -8.65 -9.27 -19.10
N VAL A 25 -9.38 -10.28 -18.62
CA VAL A 25 -10.81 -10.51 -18.95
C VAL A 25 -11.69 -9.39 -18.40
N LEU A 26 -11.34 -8.85 -17.23
CA LEU A 26 -11.96 -7.65 -16.67
C LEU A 26 -11.78 -6.46 -17.62
N PHE A 27 -10.53 -6.14 -18.01
CA PHE A 27 -10.25 -5.02 -18.90
C PHE A 27 -10.94 -5.18 -20.26
N GLU A 28 -10.94 -6.37 -20.84
CA GLU A 28 -11.62 -6.66 -22.10
C GLU A 28 -13.13 -6.46 -22.00
N LYS A 29 -13.78 -7.03 -20.98
CA LYS A 29 -15.24 -6.86 -20.79
C LYS A 29 -15.62 -5.43 -20.45
N LEU A 30 -14.80 -4.73 -19.66
CA LEU A 30 -15.03 -3.34 -19.32
C LEU A 30 -14.90 -2.44 -20.55
N LEU A 31 -13.82 -2.62 -21.33
CA LEU A 31 -13.61 -1.86 -22.57
C LEU A 31 -14.71 -2.16 -23.58
N ASP A 32 -15.13 -3.41 -23.70
CA ASP A 32 -16.22 -3.81 -24.60
C ASP A 32 -17.57 -3.23 -24.14
N HIS A 33 -17.87 -3.25 -22.84
CA HIS A 33 -19.08 -2.63 -22.31
C HIS A 33 -19.08 -1.11 -22.50
N ILE A 34 -17.98 -0.43 -22.20
CA ILE A 34 -17.87 1.02 -22.38
C ILE A 34 -18.01 1.38 -23.87
N LYS A 35 -17.42 0.59 -24.77
CA LYS A 35 -17.53 0.77 -26.22
C LYS A 35 -18.95 0.51 -26.76
N THR A 36 -19.66 -0.50 -26.23
CA THR A 36 -20.94 -0.95 -26.77
C THR A 36 -22.16 -0.35 -26.09
N LYS A 37 -22.03 0.10 -24.83
CA LYS A 37 -23.14 0.58 -24.00
C LYS A 37 -22.99 2.03 -23.54
N THR A 38 -21.89 2.71 -23.87
CA THR A 38 -21.66 4.10 -23.49
C THR A 38 -21.03 4.91 -24.63
N GLU A 39 -21.09 6.23 -24.53
CA GLU A 39 -20.46 7.15 -25.50
C GLU A 39 -19.04 7.57 -25.09
N TYR A 40 -18.51 7.00 -24.01
CA TYR A 40 -17.29 7.46 -23.36
C TYR A 40 -16.02 6.73 -23.82
N PHE A 41 -16.13 5.77 -24.73
CA PHE A 41 -14.96 5.12 -25.33
C PHE A 41 -14.22 6.08 -26.29
N PRO A 42 -12.89 6.27 -26.18
CA PRO A 42 -11.92 5.49 -25.38
C PRO A 42 -11.47 6.14 -24.06
N ALA A 43 -12.12 7.21 -23.59
CA ALA A 43 -11.68 8.01 -22.45
C ALA A 43 -12.13 7.42 -21.10
N ILE A 44 -11.36 6.47 -20.56
CA ILE A 44 -11.57 5.94 -19.20
C ILE A 44 -10.68 6.71 -18.20
N PRO A 45 -11.26 7.39 -17.19
CA PRO A 45 -10.49 7.98 -16.11
C PRO A 45 -9.84 6.89 -15.26
N LEU A 46 -8.52 6.77 -15.36
CA LEU A 46 -7.74 5.73 -14.68
C LEU A 46 -7.93 5.76 -13.16
N ASN A 47 -8.09 6.95 -12.58
CA ASN A 47 -8.41 7.14 -11.16
C ASN A 47 -9.74 6.51 -10.75
N LEU A 48 -10.79 6.66 -11.58
CA LEU A 48 -12.10 6.04 -11.32
C LEU A 48 -12.04 4.53 -11.47
N LEU A 49 -11.28 4.04 -12.46
CA LEU A 49 -11.08 2.62 -12.66
C LEU A 49 -10.36 1.97 -11.47
N VAL A 50 -9.27 2.57 -11.02
CA VAL A 50 -8.53 2.11 -9.83
C VAL A 50 -9.44 2.09 -8.59
N LYS A 51 -10.29 3.12 -8.42
CA LYS A 51 -11.27 3.15 -7.32
C LYS A 51 -12.23 1.96 -7.39
N ARG A 52 -12.77 1.65 -8.56
CA ARG A 52 -13.77 0.59 -8.72
C ARG A 52 -13.20 -0.82 -8.58
N VAL A 53 -11.98 -1.04 -9.05
CA VAL A 53 -11.25 -2.31 -8.78
C VAL A 53 -11.02 -2.49 -7.29
N LYS A 54 -10.67 -1.43 -6.56
CA LYS A 54 -10.53 -1.47 -5.10
C LYS A 54 -11.87 -1.79 -4.41
N GLU A 55 -12.97 -1.14 -4.82
CA GLU A 55 -14.32 -1.43 -4.30
C GLU A 55 -14.73 -2.88 -4.50
N PHE A 56 -14.47 -3.45 -5.68
CA PHE A 56 -14.76 -4.85 -5.96
C PHE A 56 -14.08 -5.81 -4.97
N HIS A 57 -12.76 -5.64 -4.77
CA HIS A 57 -12.02 -6.47 -3.83
C HIS A 57 -12.52 -6.34 -2.39
N LEU A 58 -13.13 -5.20 -2.05
CA LEU A 58 -13.74 -4.98 -0.75
C LEU A 58 -15.13 -5.62 -0.64
N SER A 59 -15.98 -5.53 -1.67
CA SER A 59 -17.33 -6.14 -1.68
C SER A 59 -17.33 -7.67 -1.61
N SER A 60 -16.25 -8.32 -2.08
CA SER A 60 -16.05 -9.77 -1.92
C SER A 60 -15.77 -10.20 -0.48
N ARG A 61 -15.56 -9.25 0.43
CA ARG A 61 -15.46 -9.46 1.87
C ARG A 61 -16.75 -8.91 2.48
N GLN A 62 -17.50 -9.72 3.22
CA GLN A 62 -18.75 -9.29 3.87
C GLN A 62 -18.47 -8.20 4.91
N ILE A 63 -18.36 -6.95 4.47
CA ILE A 63 -18.24 -5.76 5.32
C ILE A 63 -19.59 -5.05 5.25
N SER A 64 -20.22 -4.84 6.41
CA SER A 64 -21.55 -4.25 6.55
C SER A 64 -21.59 -2.81 6.00
N ILE A 65 -22.60 -2.54 5.15
CA ILE A 65 -22.76 -1.33 4.33
C ILE A 65 -23.34 -0.16 5.13
N ASN A 66 -22.80 0.15 6.31
CA ASN A 66 -23.28 1.29 7.11
C ASN A 66 -22.34 2.49 7.14
N GLU A 67 -21.29 2.50 6.33
CA GLU A 67 -20.36 3.62 6.29
C GLU A 67 -20.11 4.09 4.87
N TYR A 68 -20.92 5.08 4.46
CA TYR A 68 -20.54 6.08 3.45
C TYR A 68 -19.28 6.89 3.84
N SER A 69 -18.52 6.47 4.86
CA SER A 69 -17.26 7.05 5.32
C SER A 69 -16.07 6.72 4.40
N TYR A 70 -16.21 5.86 3.39
CA TYR A 70 -15.12 5.33 2.56
C TYR A 70 -14.33 6.35 1.68
N ILE A 71 -14.62 7.65 1.79
CA ILE A 71 -13.67 8.73 1.44
C ILE A 71 -12.42 8.68 2.36
N ASN A 72 -12.52 7.98 3.50
CA ASN A 72 -11.54 7.90 4.59
C ASN A 72 -10.52 6.75 4.45
N ASN A 73 -10.51 5.97 3.37
CA ASN A 73 -9.59 4.82 3.24
C ASN A 73 -8.10 5.18 3.18
N ALA A 74 -7.76 6.36 2.63
CA ALA A 74 -6.39 6.86 2.70
C ALA A 74 -6.01 7.18 4.15
N PHE A 75 -6.90 7.83 4.89
CA PHE A 75 -6.74 8.14 6.31
C PHE A 75 -6.63 6.88 7.17
N VAL A 76 -7.48 5.86 6.95
CA VAL A 76 -7.42 4.59 7.69
C VAL A 76 -6.08 3.90 7.46
N TYR A 77 -5.56 3.87 6.22
CA TYR A 77 -4.27 3.26 5.93
C TYR A 77 -3.09 4.06 6.49
N GLU A 78 -3.17 5.40 6.43
CA GLU A 78 -2.19 6.30 7.05
C GLU A 78 -2.16 6.17 8.57
N ASP A 79 -3.32 6.05 9.22
CA ASP A 79 -3.44 5.85 10.66
C ASP A 79 -2.91 4.47 11.08
N ILE A 80 -3.23 3.41 10.33
CA ILE A 80 -2.65 2.07 10.56
C ILE A 80 -1.12 2.13 10.44
N LEU A 81 -0.59 2.73 9.37
CA LEU A 81 0.87 2.86 9.20
C LEU A 81 1.51 3.69 10.30
N LYS A 82 0.88 4.78 10.73
CA LYS A 82 1.38 5.63 11.81
C LYS A 82 1.39 4.89 13.15
N ASN A 83 0.34 4.12 13.45
CA ASN A 83 0.24 3.29 14.64
C ASN A 83 1.30 2.18 14.64
N GLU A 84 1.51 1.54 13.49
CA GLU A 84 2.50 0.49 13.35
C GLU A 84 3.94 1.02 13.38
N LEU A 85 4.21 2.21 12.82
CA LEU A 85 5.49 2.89 12.96
C LEU A 85 5.78 3.24 14.42
N SER A 86 4.77 3.69 15.16
CA SER A 86 4.89 3.98 16.60
C SER A 86 5.17 2.72 17.41
N SER A 87 4.47 1.63 17.10
CA SER A 87 4.70 0.32 17.72
C SER A 87 6.10 -0.23 17.42
N LEU A 88 6.56 -0.07 16.18
CA LEU A 88 7.91 -0.43 15.76
C LEU A 88 8.97 0.38 16.52
N GLN A 89 8.78 1.70 16.62
CA GLN A 89 9.68 2.57 17.36
C GLN A 89 9.75 2.19 18.84
N ASN A 90 8.59 1.91 19.45
CA ASN A 90 8.54 1.45 20.83
C ASN A 90 9.31 0.13 21.00
N ARG A 91 9.16 -0.82 20.08
CA ARG A 91 9.88 -2.10 20.13
C ARG A 91 11.39 -1.93 19.97
N ILE A 92 11.84 -1.03 19.09
CA ILE A 92 13.27 -0.72 18.95
C ILE A 92 13.81 -0.15 20.27
N ASN A 93 13.10 0.80 20.87
CA ASN A 93 13.50 1.47 22.10
C ASN A 93 13.45 0.58 23.35
N THR A 94 12.53 -0.38 23.40
CA THR A 94 12.32 -1.24 24.59
C THR A 94 13.06 -2.57 24.50
N PHE A 95 13.33 -3.07 23.29
CA PHE A 95 13.97 -4.38 23.10
C PHE A 95 15.34 -4.29 22.44
N TYR A 96 15.51 -3.56 21.33
CA TYR A 96 16.76 -3.63 20.57
C TYR A 96 17.87 -2.76 21.17
N ILE A 97 17.56 -1.53 21.58
CA ILE A 97 18.55 -0.63 22.20
C ILE A 97 18.99 -1.13 23.58
N PRO A 98 18.07 -1.51 24.52
CA PRO A 98 18.50 -1.95 25.85
C PRO A 98 19.30 -3.25 25.84
N ASN A 99 19.03 -4.14 24.87
CA ASN A 99 19.80 -5.38 24.69
C ASN A 99 21.06 -5.19 23.83
N SER A 100 21.50 -3.94 23.58
CA SER A 100 22.69 -3.62 22.78
C SER A 100 22.70 -4.23 21.37
N LYS A 101 21.53 -4.56 20.82
CA LYS A 101 21.40 -5.09 19.45
C LYS A 101 21.44 -3.99 18.40
N LEU A 102 21.14 -2.75 18.80
CA LEU A 102 21.22 -1.55 17.97
C LEU A 102 21.77 -0.41 18.80
N THR A 103 22.60 0.43 18.18
CA THR A 103 22.91 1.75 18.75
C THR A 103 21.71 2.69 18.55
N LYS A 104 21.63 3.78 19.33
CA LYS A 104 20.60 4.81 19.12
C LYS A 104 20.63 5.37 17.70
N LYS A 105 21.83 5.59 17.16
CA LYS A 105 22.03 6.10 15.80
C LYS A 105 21.51 5.09 14.76
N ASP A 106 21.81 3.81 14.90
CA ASP A 106 21.30 2.78 13.99
C ASP A 106 19.78 2.65 14.07
N ALA A 107 19.22 2.72 15.28
CA ALA A 107 17.77 2.73 15.49
C ALA A 107 17.08 3.90 14.76
N GLU A 108 17.65 5.11 14.81
CA GLU A 108 17.13 6.28 14.11
C GLU A 108 17.17 6.09 12.58
N LEU A 109 18.27 5.56 12.04
CA LEU A 109 18.43 5.29 10.62
C LEU A 109 17.45 4.22 10.12
N ILE A 110 17.27 3.16 10.91
CA ILE A 110 16.27 2.12 10.62
C ILE A 110 14.87 2.73 10.64
N MET A 111 14.52 3.50 11.67
CA MET A 111 13.20 4.15 11.73
C MET A 111 12.95 5.11 10.56
N ALA A 112 13.96 5.85 10.12
CA ALA A 112 13.86 6.68 8.92
C ALA A 112 13.59 5.83 7.67
N SER A 113 14.28 4.69 7.54
CA SER A 113 14.07 3.73 6.45
C SER A 113 12.64 3.17 6.44
N PHE A 114 12.08 2.84 7.62
CA PHE A 114 10.71 2.36 7.73
C PHE A 114 9.67 3.42 7.39
N ARG A 115 9.93 4.70 7.66
CA ARG A 115 9.05 5.80 7.21
C ARG A 115 9.01 5.90 5.69
N ASP A 116 10.14 5.69 5.02
CA ASP A 116 10.18 5.66 3.55
C ASP A 116 9.44 4.46 2.99
N ILE A 117 9.65 3.27 3.59
CA ILE A 117 8.89 2.06 3.27
C ILE A 117 7.37 2.31 3.42
N SER A 118 6.93 2.97 4.49
CA SER A 118 5.51 3.31 4.68
C SER A 118 4.95 4.22 3.60
N LYS A 119 5.72 5.23 3.18
CA LYS A 119 5.32 6.12 2.07
C LYS A 119 5.18 5.35 0.76
N ASP A 120 6.12 4.46 0.48
CA ASP A 120 6.08 3.62 -0.72
C ASP A 120 4.89 2.65 -0.69
N MET A 121 4.60 2.06 0.47
CA MET A 121 3.42 1.22 0.66
C MET A 121 2.11 1.97 0.37
N LEU A 122 1.99 3.25 0.75
CA LEU A 122 0.84 4.10 0.40
C LEU A 122 0.74 4.34 -1.11
N ASN A 123 1.89 4.43 -1.79
CA ASN A 123 1.99 4.77 -3.21
C ASN A 123 1.95 3.57 -4.17
N GLY A 124 1.63 2.37 -3.68
CA GLY A 124 1.40 1.19 -4.53
C GLY A 124 2.38 0.03 -4.35
N GLY A 125 3.25 0.09 -3.33
CA GLY A 125 4.12 -1.02 -2.96
C GLY A 125 5.55 -0.58 -2.68
N ILE A 126 6.40 -1.54 -2.30
CA ILE A 126 7.78 -1.26 -1.91
C ILE A 126 8.64 -1.13 -3.17
N SER A 127 9.40 -0.04 -3.26
CA SER A 127 10.17 0.32 -4.46
C SER A 127 11.63 -0.18 -4.44
N GLY A 128 12.14 -0.62 -3.29
CA GLY A 128 13.53 -1.08 -3.12
C GLY A 128 13.70 -2.23 -2.13
N SER A 129 14.92 -2.74 -2.03
CA SER A 129 15.30 -3.71 -1.00
C SER A 129 15.52 -3.01 0.36
N LEU A 130 15.49 -3.78 1.45
CA LEU A 130 15.81 -3.25 2.79
C LEU A 130 17.22 -2.63 2.86
N PHE A 131 18.15 -3.16 2.06
CA PHE A 131 19.48 -2.56 1.91
C PHE A 131 19.39 -1.17 1.29
N ASP A 132 18.62 -1.00 0.21
CA ASP A 132 18.49 0.28 -0.50
C ASP A 132 17.92 1.36 0.43
N TYR A 133 16.88 1.03 1.19
CA TYR A 133 16.30 1.97 2.15
C TYR A 133 17.30 2.40 3.23
N LEU A 134 18.09 1.46 3.79
CA LEU A 134 19.07 1.83 4.80
C LEU A 134 20.28 2.56 4.19
N LYS A 135 20.71 2.18 2.98
CA LYS A 135 21.81 2.81 2.24
C LYS A 135 21.50 4.28 1.95
N ASN A 136 20.26 4.60 1.61
CA ASN A 136 19.80 5.98 1.41
C ASN A 136 19.85 6.83 2.69
N ARG A 137 19.89 6.20 3.87
CA ARG A 137 20.03 6.87 5.17
C ARG A 137 21.46 6.82 5.70
N LYS A 138 22.24 5.83 5.31
CA LYS A 138 23.63 5.58 5.69
C LYS A 138 24.47 5.38 4.45
N GLU A 139 24.90 6.48 3.82
CA GLU A 139 25.63 6.46 2.55
C GLU A 139 26.91 5.62 2.60
N SER A 140 27.56 5.51 3.76
CA SER A 140 28.77 4.69 3.93
C SER A 140 28.50 3.19 4.06
N LEU A 141 27.24 2.76 4.11
CA LEU A 141 26.87 1.35 4.32
C LEU A 141 27.27 0.49 3.12
N THR A 142 28.04 -0.56 3.34
CA THR A 142 28.31 -1.57 2.30
C THR A 142 27.30 -2.71 2.37
N SER A 143 27.18 -3.48 1.28
CA SER A 143 26.33 -4.67 1.25
C SER A 143 26.74 -5.69 2.33
N GLU A 144 28.04 -5.94 2.48
CA GLU A 144 28.58 -6.85 3.50
C GLU A 144 28.21 -6.42 4.92
N GLN A 145 28.37 -5.14 5.24
CA GLN A 145 27.96 -4.58 6.53
C GLN A 145 26.46 -4.74 6.75
N PHE A 146 25.64 -4.54 5.70
CA PHE A 146 24.21 -4.75 5.79
C PHE A 146 23.87 -6.19 6.15
N TYR A 147 24.43 -7.17 5.43
CA TYR A 147 24.12 -8.58 5.65
C TYR A 147 24.64 -9.12 6.99
N SER A 148 25.76 -8.58 7.48
CA SER A 148 26.31 -8.90 8.79
C SER A 148 25.47 -8.29 9.93
N ASP A 149 25.25 -6.98 9.89
CA ASP A 149 24.87 -6.23 11.09
C ASP A 149 23.37 -5.89 11.13
N TYR A 150 22.71 -5.78 9.97
CA TYR A 150 21.37 -5.20 9.87
C TYR A 150 20.31 -6.16 9.31
N HIS A 151 20.68 -7.05 8.40
CA HIS A 151 19.74 -7.84 7.61
C HIS A 151 18.77 -8.66 8.48
N SER A 152 19.28 -9.38 9.47
CA SER A 152 18.44 -10.19 10.36
C SER A 152 17.43 -9.34 11.13
N ILE A 153 17.90 -8.21 11.67
CA ILE A 153 17.08 -7.28 12.45
C ILE A 153 16.02 -6.64 11.57
N MET A 154 16.42 -6.02 10.46
CA MET A 154 15.50 -5.33 9.56
C MET A 154 14.49 -6.28 8.93
N ASN A 155 14.90 -7.50 8.53
CA ASN A 155 13.96 -8.49 7.99
C ASN A 155 12.93 -8.93 9.03
N CYS A 156 13.34 -9.14 10.29
CA CYS A 156 12.43 -9.46 11.38
C CYS A 156 11.45 -8.31 11.65
N LEU A 157 11.96 -7.08 11.76
CA LEU A 157 11.14 -5.88 11.93
C LEU A 157 10.16 -5.71 10.77
N PHE A 158 10.60 -5.91 9.53
CA PHE A 158 9.80 -5.75 8.33
C PHE A 158 8.69 -6.79 8.23
N LYS A 159 8.98 -8.06 8.51
CA LYS A 159 7.96 -9.12 8.57
C LYS A 159 6.89 -8.80 9.61
N ASN A 160 7.30 -8.39 10.82
CA ASN A 160 6.38 -8.02 11.89
C ASN A 160 5.53 -6.81 11.51
N PHE A 161 6.16 -5.78 10.94
CA PHE A 161 5.50 -4.56 10.48
C PHE A 161 4.43 -4.87 9.43
N LYS A 162 4.79 -5.64 8.40
CA LYS A 162 3.85 -6.05 7.34
C LYS A 162 2.70 -6.88 7.89
N ASN A 163 2.98 -7.84 8.77
CA ASN A 163 1.93 -8.68 9.35
C ASN A 163 0.92 -7.87 10.16
N ARG A 164 1.40 -6.90 10.96
CA ARG A 164 0.52 -6.06 11.76
C ARG A 164 -0.30 -5.08 10.94
N ILE A 165 0.26 -4.53 9.87
CA ILE A 165 -0.51 -3.75 8.88
C ILE A 165 -1.62 -4.64 8.29
N LEU A 166 -1.29 -5.88 7.90
CA LEU A 166 -2.29 -6.82 7.35
C LEU A 166 -3.37 -7.19 8.38
N GLU A 167 -3.03 -7.28 9.67
CA GLU A 167 -3.98 -7.49 10.76
C GLU A 167 -4.87 -6.26 10.99
N GLY A 168 -4.30 -5.05 10.96
CA GLY A 168 -5.07 -3.81 11.12
C GLY A 168 -6.01 -3.49 9.95
N ILE A 169 -5.85 -4.16 8.81
CA ILE A 169 -6.73 -4.08 7.64
C ILE A 169 -7.87 -5.12 7.70
N LYS A 170 -7.74 -6.17 8.52
CA LYS A 170 -8.75 -7.23 8.67
C LYS A 170 -9.86 -6.83 9.62
#